data_AF-A0A443S140-F1
#
_entry.id   AF-A0A443S140-F1
#
_cell.length_a   1.000
_cell.length_b   1.000
_cell.length_c   1.000
_cell.angle_alpha   90.00
_cell.angle_beta   90.00
_cell.angle_gamma   90.00
#
_symmetry.space_group_name_H-M   'P 1'
#
loop_
_entity.id
_entity.type
_entity.pdbx_description
1 polymer ?
#
loop_
_entity_poly.entity_id
_entity_poly.type
_entity_poly.pdbx_seq_one_letter_code
_entity_poly.pdbx_strand_id
1 'polypeptide(L)'
;MADFDPSLSNSTVVQYFTNESHFVVQWLNIRLRNQSTNSSFSFQATLHKNGKIVFVYKSVPIPIKAISTVHHPIQVGVSDAYEISSYRFTVRRKTIYEYNRLTLNQDLIMDFTAVILTPRKFCISFNDCGSCMTTEKQFSCKWCESVKRCSDGIDRHRQQWIENKCETQENVSCSRSDELGNTTLST
;
A
#
# COMPACT_ATOMS: atom_id res chain seq x y z
N MET A 1 9.43 -7.62 -6.10
CA MET A 1 9.05 -8.83 -6.86
C MET A 1 10.32 -9.50 -7.40
N ALA A 2 10.32 -10.82 -7.60
CA ALA A 2 11.43 -11.52 -8.27
C ALA A 2 11.26 -11.44 -9.81
N ASP A 3 12.30 -11.79 -10.57
CA ASP A 3 12.31 -11.73 -12.04
C ASP A 3 11.60 -12.93 -12.68
N PHE A 4 10.29 -12.98 -12.46
CA PHE A 4 9.40 -13.98 -13.01
C PHE A 4 9.07 -13.68 -14.47
N ASP A 5 9.14 -14.71 -15.31
CA ASP A 5 8.86 -14.60 -16.74
C ASP A 5 7.81 -15.65 -17.15
N PRO A 6 6.56 -15.24 -17.41
CA PRO A 6 5.50 -16.14 -17.83
C PRO A 6 5.76 -16.83 -19.18
N SER A 7 6.63 -16.28 -20.03
CA SER A 7 6.88 -16.82 -21.38
C SER A 7 7.74 -18.09 -21.38
N LEU A 8 8.38 -18.42 -20.25
CA LEU A 8 9.31 -19.55 -20.13
C LEU A 8 8.63 -20.92 -19.99
N SER A 9 7.31 -20.97 -19.81
CA SER A 9 6.57 -22.22 -19.71
C SER A 9 5.16 -22.07 -20.26
N ASN A 10 4.77 -22.99 -21.13
CA ASN A 10 3.41 -23.11 -21.66
C ASN A 10 2.39 -23.54 -20.59
N SER A 11 2.85 -24.03 -19.43
CA SER A 11 2.00 -24.36 -18.29
C SER A 11 1.76 -23.18 -17.34
N THR A 12 2.37 -22.02 -17.60
CA THR A 12 2.17 -20.82 -16.79
C THR A 12 0.76 -20.30 -17.00
N VAL A 13 0.06 -19.99 -15.90
CA VAL A 13 -1.26 -19.35 -15.95
C VAL A 13 -1.27 -18.18 -14.99
N VAL A 14 -1.61 -16.99 -15.50
CA VAL A 14 -1.94 -15.82 -14.68
C VAL A 14 -3.43 -15.58 -14.82
N GLN A 15 -4.13 -15.65 -13.70
CA GLN A 15 -5.58 -15.53 -13.66
C GLN A 15 -5.99 -14.61 -12.52
N TYR A 16 -7.10 -13.93 -12.69
CA TYR A 16 -7.64 -13.03 -11.70
C TYR A 16 -9.12 -13.31 -11.48
N PHE A 17 -9.60 -12.96 -10.30
CA PHE A 17 -11.00 -13.03 -9.92
C PHE A 17 -11.36 -11.80 -9.11
N THR A 18 -12.57 -11.30 -9.30
CA THR A 18 -13.08 -10.15 -8.54
C THR A 18 -14.52 -10.36 -8.16
N ASN A 19 -14.87 -9.96 -6.95
CA ASN A 19 -16.24 -9.84 -6.47
C ASN A 19 -16.37 -8.58 -5.60
N GLU A 20 -17.54 -8.37 -5.00
CA GLU A 20 -17.83 -7.20 -4.17
C GLU A 20 -16.96 -7.07 -2.91
N SER A 21 -16.33 -8.17 -2.48
CA SER A 21 -15.61 -8.25 -1.20
C SER A 21 -14.08 -8.30 -1.35
N HIS A 22 -13.57 -8.86 -2.45
CA HIS A 22 -12.14 -9.01 -2.69
C HIS A 22 -11.78 -9.17 -4.17
N PHE A 23 -10.53 -8.82 -4.46
CA PHE A 23 -9.86 -9.00 -5.74
C PHE A 23 -8.68 -9.95 -5.56
N VAL A 24 -8.55 -10.93 -6.44
CA VAL A 24 -7.53 -11.99 -6.37
C VAL A 24 -6.76 -12.01 -7.67
N VAL A 25 -5.44 -12.12 -7.59
CA VAL A 25 -4.58 -12.50 -8.71
C VAL A 25 -3.76 -13.70 -8.31
N GLN A 26 -3.71 -14.69 -9.20
CA GLN A 26 -3.00 -15.94 -8.99
C GLN A 26 -2.03 -16.19 -10.14
N TRP A 27 -0.79 -16.48 -9.78
CA TRP A 27 0.27 -16.92 -10.68
C TRP A 27 0.50 -18.40 -10.42
N LEU A 28 0.32 -19.22 -11.46
CA LEU A 28 0.53 -20.66 -11.42
C LEU A 28 1.68 -21.04 -12.34
N ASN A 29 2.54 -21.93 -11.84
CA ASN A 29 3.68 -22.51 -12.55
C ASN A 29 4.62 -21.48 -13.21
N ILE A 30 4.76 -20.29 -12.61
CA ILE A 30 5.61 -19.24 -13.15
C ILE A 30 7.09 -19.51 -12.84
N ARG A 31 7.97 -19.22 -13.78
CA ARG A 31 9.41 -19.50 -13.66
C ARG A 31 10.24 -18.23 -13.57
N LEU A 32 11.43 -18.37 -12.99
CA LEU A 32 12.43 -17.30 -12.92
C LEU A 32 13.33 -17.33 -14.16
N ARG A 33 13.63 -16.15 -14.72
CA ARG A 33 14.41 -16.06 -15.98
C ARG A 33 15.83 -16.59 -15.88
N ASN A 34 16.51 -16.28 -14.79
CA ASN A 34 17.94 -16.52 -14.64
C ASN A 34 18.26 -17.62 -13.61
N GLN A 35 17.41 -18.64 -13.54
CA GLN A 35 17.65 -19.77 -12.64
C GLN A 35 17.62 -21.10 -13.39
N SER A 36 18.69 -21.88 -13.21
CA SER A 36 18.94 -23.14 -13.91
C SER A 36 18.00 -24.28 -13.49
N THR A 37 17.29 -24.12 -12.38
CA THR A 37 16.29 -25.08 -11.93
C THR A 37 15.00 -24.89 -12.73
N ASN A 38 14.49 -25.95 -13.36
CA ASN A 38 13.14 -26.00 -13.98
C ASN A 38 11.99 -25.91 -12.95
N SER A 39 12.26 -25.32 -11.80
CA SER A 39 11.34 -25.17 -10.69
C SER A 39 10.34 -24.06 -11.00
N SER A 40 9.09 -24.28 -10.61
CA SER A 40 7.98 -23.40 -10.93
C SER A 40 7.32 -22.94 -9.64
N PHE A 41 7.02 -21.66 -9.55
CA PHE A 41 6.42 -21.02 -8.39
C PHE A 41 4.91 -20.90 -8.59
N SER A 42 4.17 -21.00 -7.50
CA SER A 42 2.74 -20.74 -7.49
C SER A 42 2.36 -19.94 -6.27
N PHE A 43 1.81 -18.75 -6.48
CA PHE A 43 1.39 -17.86 -5.40
C PHE A 43 0.19 -17.02 -5.82
N GLN A 44 -0.47 -16.44 -4.82
CA GLN A 44 -1.67 -15.65 -4.98
C GLN A 44 -1.58 -14.40 -4.11
N ALA A 45 -2.14 -13.30 -4.61
CA ALA A 45 -2.34 -12.08 -3.86
C ALA A 45 -3.83 -11.74 -3.85
N THR A 46 -4.38 -11.47 -2.66
CA THR A 46 -5.78 -11.13 -2.46
C THR A 46 -5.88 -9.79 -1.74
N LEU A 47 -6.63 -8.86 -2.32
CA LEU A 47 -6.96 -7.56 -1.78
C LEU A 47 -8.42 -7.58 -1.31
N HIS A 48 -8.65 -7.44 0.00
CA HIS A 48 -10.00 -7.36 0.56
C HIS A 48 -10.47 -5.91 0.65
N LYS A 49 -11.79 -5.71 0.50
CA LYS A 49 -12.46 -4.40 0.64
C LYS A 49 -12.23 -3.74 2.01
N ASN A 50 -12.02 -4.54 3.05
CA ASN A 50 -11.70 -4.04 4.40
C ASN A 50 -10.22 -3.64 4.57
N GLY A 51 -9.42 -3.67 3.51
CA GLY A 51 -8.01 -3.29 3.50
C GLY A 51 -7.03 -4.40 3.88
N LYS A 52 -7.50 -5.63 4.17
CA LYS A 52 -6.59 -6.78 4.36
C LYS A 52 -5.93 -7.16 3.03
N ILE A 53 -4.64 -7.45 3.08
CA ILE A 53 -3.87 -7.99 1.95
C ILE A 53 -3.37 -9.37 2.35
N VAL A 54 -3.68 -10.39 1.56
CA VAL A 54 -3.25 -11.77 1.81
C VAL A 54 -2.38 -12.25 0.67
N PHE A 55 -1.17 -12.69 1.00
CA PHE A 55 -0.30 -13.42 0.07
C PHE A 55 -0.33 -14.90 0.44
N VAL A 56 -0.66 -15.76 -0.52
CA VAL A 56 -0.65 -17.22 -0.34
C VAL A 56 0.43 -17.81 -1.22
N TYR A 57 1.36 -18.54 -0.61
CA TYR A 57 2.46 -19.21 -1.28
C TYR A 57 2.14 -20.70 -1.36
N LYS A 58 1.62 -21.13 -2.52
CA LYS A 58 1.25 -22.53 -2.74
C LYS A 58 2.48 -23.41 -3.00
N SER A 59 3.42 -22.92 -3.81
CA SER A 59 4.66 -23.63 -4.11
C SER A 59 5.81 -22.63 -4.33
N VAL A 60 6.88 -22.83 -3.57
CA VAL A 60 8.11 -22.05 -3.43
C VAL A 60 9.27 -23.06 -3.38
N PRO A 61 9.60 -23.68 -4.53
CA PRO A 61 10.46 -24.88 -4.60
C PRO A 61 11.91 -24.67 -4.13
N ILE A 62 12.31 -23.44 -3.87
CA ILE A 62 13.61 -23.07 -3.34
C ILE A 62 13.42 -21.93 -2.33
N PRO A 63 14.25 -21.86 -1.26
CA PRO A 63 14.19 -20.76 -0.31
C PRO A 63 14.40 -19.41 -1.00
N ILE A 64 13.66 -18.38 -0.58
CA ILE A 64 13.72 -17.04 -1.18
C ILE A 64 15.15 -16.47 -1.20
N LYS A 65 15.91 -16.70 -0.12
CA LYS A 65 17.31 -16.26 -0.01
C LYS A 65 18.27 -16.96 -0.98
N ALA A 66 17.89 -18.11 -1.53
CA ALA A 66 18.70 -18.88 -2.47
C ALA A 66 18.47 -18.47 -3.93
N ILE A 67 17.50 -17.58 -4.20
CA ILE A 67 17.25 -17.06 -5.54
C ILE A 67 18.33 -16.02 -5.89
N SER A 68 18.86 -16.08 -7.11
CA SER A 68 19.89 -15.15 -7.59
C SER A 68 19.40 -13.71 -7.62
N THR A 69 20.18 -12.80 -7.02
CA THR A 69 19.93 -11.35 -7.00
C THR A 69 20.85 -10.57 -7.94
N VAL A 70 21.71 -11.26 -8.70
CA VAL A 70 22.74 -10.65 -9.56
C VAL A 70 22.13 -9.74 -10.63
N HIS A 71 21.05 -10.19 -11.26
CA HIS A 71 20.40 -9.46 -12.35
C HIS A 71 19.15 -8.70 -11.90
N HIS A 72 18.53 -9.10 -10.80
CA HIS A 72 17.30 -8.49 -10.32
C HIS A 72 17.19 -8.58 -8.79
N PRO A 73 17.01 -7.48 -8.07
CA PRO A 73 16.82 -7.50 -6.63
C PRO A 73 15.49 -8.17 -6.29
N ILE A 74 15.47 -8.98 -5.24
CA ILE A 74 14.24 -9.61 -4.77
C ILE A 74 13.65 -8.77 -3.66
N GLN A 75 12.39 -8.42 -3.85
CA GLN A 75 11.62 -7.69 -2.85
C GLN A 75 10.37 -8.50 -2.54
N VAL A 76 10.16 -8.77 -1.25
CA VAL A 76 8.99 -9.48 -0.75
C VAL A 76 8.31 -8.62 0.29
N GLY A 77 7.06 -8.27 0.02
CA GLY A 77 6.28 -7.33 0.82
C GLY A 77 5.51 -6.33 -0.03
N VAL A 78 5.16 -5.20 0.56
CA VAL A 78 4.37 -4.14 -0.06
C VAL A 78 5.17 -2.85 0.02
N SER A 79 5.24 -2.11 -1.08
CA SER A 79 5.75 -0.74 -1.07
C SER A 79 4.74 0.22 -1.65
N ASP A 80 4.84 1.46 -1.22
CA ASP A 80 4.02 2.57 -1.69
C ASP A 80 4.93 3.61 -2.34
N ALA A 81 4.53 4.05 -3.51
CA ALA A 81 5.32 4.91 -4.36
C ALA A 81 4.45 5.72 -5.32
N TYR A 82 4.94 6.89 -5.72
CA TYR A 82 4.33 7.70 -6.77
C TYR A 82 5.31 7.94 -7.93
N GLU A 83 4.79 8.03 -9.15
CA GLU A 83 5.57 8.32 -10.35
C GLU A 83 5.57 9.83 -10.62
N ILE A 84 6.75 10.44 -10.65
CA ILE A 84 6.93 11.80 -11.17
C ILE A 84 7.50 11.70 -12.58
N SER A 85 6.84 12.32 -13.55
CA SER A 85 7.41 12.52 -14.88
C SER A 85 7.93 13.93 -15.06
N SER A 86 9.20 14.07 -15.41
CA SER A 86 9.84 15.35 -15.72
C SER A 86 10.42 15.33 -17.13
N TYR A 87 10.50 16.51 -17.76
CA TYR A 87 11.11 16.66 -19.07
C TYR A 87 12.52 17.21 -18.89
N ARG A 88 13.54 16.51 -19.39
CA ARG A 88 14.90 17.03 -19.50
C ARG A 88 15.35 16.92 -20.94
N PHE A 89 15.75 18.03 -21.55
CA PHE A 89 16.33 18.08 -22.90
C PHE A 89 15.59 17.17 -23.90
N THR A 90 14.28 17.36 -24.08
CA THR A 90 13.43 16.55 -24.98
C THR A 90 13.14 15.10 -24.61
N VAL A 91 13.66 14.60 -23.48
CA VAL A 91 13.38 13.23 -22.99
C VAL A 91 12.46 13.28 -21.78
N ARG A 92 11.37 12.50 -21.83
CA ARG A 92 10.48 12.26 -20.68
C ARG A 92 11.14 11.25 -19.74
N ARG A 93 11.58 11.72 -18.57
CA ARG A 93 12.10 10.86 -17.51
C ARG A 93 11.01 10.59 -16.48
N LYS A 94 10.72 9.32 -16.24
CA LYS A 94 9.86 8.84 -15.15
C LYS A 94 10.72 8.45 -13.97
N THR A 95 10.42 8.97 -12.79
CA THR A 95 11.09 8.61 -11.53
C THR A 95 10.02 8.12 -10.55
N ILE A 96 10.21 6.92 -10.02
CA ILE A 96 9.34 6.35 -8.99
C ILE A 96 9.93 6.71 -7.63
N TYR A 97 9.16 7.41 -6.80
CA TYR A 97 9.54 7.78 -5.45
C TYR A 97 8.81 6.87 -4.47
N GLU A 98 9.53 5.87 -3.95
CA GLU A 98 9.07 4.99 -2.87
C GLU A 98 9.25 5.73 -1.54
N TYR A 99 8.17 5.87 -0.78
CA TYR A 99 8.19 6.57 0.52
C TYR A 99 7.82 5.66 1.69
N ASN A 100 7.21 4.51 1.43
CA ASN A 100 6.91 3.53 2.46
C ASN A 100 7.14 2.11 1.95
N ARG A 101 7.64 1.25 2.83
CA ARG A 101 7.90 -0.15 2.51
C ARG A 101 7.71 -1.04 3.72
N LEU A 102 6.83 -2.02 3.55
CA LEU A 102 6.69 -3.16 4.44
C LEU A 102 7.46 -4.35 3.85
N THR A 103 8.57 -4.72 4.48
CA THR A 103 9.36 -5.89 4.08
C THR A 103 8.98 -7.10 4.91
N LEU A 104 8.77 -8.24 4.25
CA LEU A 104 8.44 -9.51 4.91
C LEU A 104 9.71 -10.30 5.21
N ASN A 105 9.69 -11.07 6.31
CA ASN A 105 10.78 -11.98 6.62
C ASN A 105 10.79 -13.14 5.60
N GLN A 106 11.85 -13.17 4.78
CA GLN A 106 12.02 -14.14 3.71
C GLN A 106 12.16 -15.58 4.22
N ASP A 107 12.62 -15.78 5.46
CA ASP A 107 12.77 -17.11 6.05
C ASP A 107 11.43 -17.81 6.34
N LEU A 108 10.36 -17.02 6.47
CA LEU A 108 9.01 -17.52 6.77
C LEU A 108 8.22 -17.85 5.50
N ILE A 109 8.78 -17.58 4.32
CA ILE A 109 8.11 -17.75 3.03
C ILE A 109 8.60 -19.06 2.42
N MET A 110 7.75 -20.07 2.49
CA MET A 110 7.99 -21.43 2.02
C MET A 110 6.72 -22.03 1.44
N ASP A 111 6.77 -23.27 1.00
CA ASP A 111 5.61 -24.00 0.50
C ASP A 111 4.48 -24.03 1.52
N PHE A 112 3.26 -23.80 1.04
CA PHE A 112 2.03 -23.81 1.82
C PHE A 112 1.98 -22.78 2.96
N THR A 113 2.65 -21.63 2.82
CA THR A 113 2.51 -20.52 3.78
C THR A 113 1.61 -19.40 3.28
N ALA A 114 1.12 -18.59 4.21
CA ALA A 114 0.37 -17.39 3.90
C ALA A 114 0.84 -16.24 4.79
N VAL A 115 0.86 -15.04 4.22
CA VAL A 115 1.13 -13.80 4.94
C VAL A 115 -0.13 -12.94 4.89
N ILE A 116 -0.62 -12.56 6.07
CA ILE A 116 -1.83 -11.75 6.22
C ILE A 116 -1.43 -10.38 6.77
N LEU A 117 -1.60 -9.35 5.95
CA LEU A 117 -1.43 -7.97 6.34
C LEU A 117 -2.79 -7.42 6.76
N THR A 118 -2.90 -7.06 8.03
CA THR A 118 -4.12 -6.44 8.58
C THR A 118 -3.91 -4.93 8.67
N PRO A 119 -4.80 -4.12 8.08
CA PRO A 119 -4.68 -2.67 8.16
C PRO A 119 -4.90 -2.23 9.60
N ARG A 120 -4.13 -1.22 10.02
CA ARG A 120 -4.42 -0.46 11.25
C ARG A 120 -5.29 0.75 10.91
N LYS A 121 -5.87 1.38 11.92
CA LYS A 121 -6.59 2.64 11.73
C LYS A 121 -5.59 3.72 11.30
N PHE A 122 -5.76 4.25 10.09
CA PHE A 122 -4.93 5.33 9.53
C PHE A 122 -5.57 6.69 9.81
N CYS A 123 -4.79 7.77 9.84
CA CYS A 123 -5.31 9.13 10.08
C CYS A 123 -6.43 9.50 9.11
N ILE A 124 -6.29 9.16 7.82
CA ILE A 124 -7.29 9.44 6.77
C ILE A 124 -8.64 8.73 6.98
N SER A 125 -8.73 7.76 7.90
CA SER A 125 -10.01 7.13 8.23
C SER A 125 -10.91 7.99 9.13
N PHE A 126 -10.35 9.05 9.73
CA PHE A 126 -11.07 9.99 10.58
C PHE A 126 -11.55 11.19 9.77
N ASN A 127 -12.85 11.46 9.83
CA ASN A 127 -13.52 12.49 9.03
C ASN A 127 -13.84 13.77 9.81
N ASP A 128 -13.49 13.82 11.10
CA ASP A 128 -13.73 14.98 11.96
C ASP A 128 -12.51 15.27 12.84
N CYS A 129 -12.40 16.53 13.26
CA CYS A 129 -11.27 17.02 14.05
C CYS A 129 -11.17 16.26 15.39
N GLY A 130 -12.31 16.04 16.07
CA GLY A 130 -12.34 15.40 17.38
C GLY A 130 -11.81 13.97 17.34
N SER A 131 -12.29 13.15 16.39
CA SER A 131 -11.83 11.78 16.21
C SER A 131 -10.38 11.72 15.75
N CYS A 132 -9.95 12.65 14.86
CA CYS A 132 -8.56 12.76 14.45
C CYS A 132 -7.61 12.97 15.64
N MET A 133 -7.94 13.92 16.53
CA MET A 133 -7.08 14.33 17.63
C MET A 133 -7.12 13.39 18.85
N THR A 134 -8.14 12.54 18.95
CA THR A 134 -8.27 11.54 20.04
C THR A 134 -7.63 10.19 19.70
N THR A 135 -7.05 10.06 18.50
CA THR A 135 -6.48 8.82 17.98
C THR A 135 -5.30 8.30 18.80
N GLU A 136 -5.13 6.97 18.82
CA GLU A 136 -3.96 6.31 19.42
C GLU A 136 -2.63 6.88 18.90
N LYS A 137 -1.70 7.10 19.83
CA LYS A 137 -0.37 7.72 19.65
C LYS A 137 0.58 7.03 18.66
N GLN A 138 0.14 5.99 17.94
CA GLN A 138 1.00 5.24 17.02
C GLN A 138 1.23 5.96 15.68
N PHE A 139 0.35 6.89 15.30
CA PHE A 139 0.50 7.72 14.11
C PHE A 139 0.51 9.20 14.51
N SER A 140 1.38 10.00 13.88
CA SER A 140 1.46 11.45 14.10
C SER A 140 0.38 12.18 13.30
N CYS A 141 -0.88 11.81 13.54
CA CYS A 141 -2.02 12.41 12.87
C CYS A 141 -2.16 13.89 13.23
N LYS A 142 -2.47 14.70 12.22
CA LYS A 142 -2.82 16.11 12.34
C LYS A 142 -4.15 16.36 11.64
N TRP A 143 -4.94 17.27 12.19
CA TRP A 143 -6.09 17.82 11.51
C TRP A 143 -5.69 19.07 10.73
N CYS A 144 -5.99 19.13 9.43
CA CYS A 144 -5.83 20.33 8.64
C CYS A 144 -7.19 20.97 8.34
N GLU A 145 -7.39 22.18 8.86
CA GLU A 145 -8.68 22.85 8.85
C GLU A 145 -9.05 23.39 7.46
N SER A 146 -8.06 23.83 6.68
CA SER A 146 -8.26 24.36 5.31
C SER A 146 -8.81 23.31 4.34
N VAL A 147 -8.51 22.03 4.57
CA VAL A 147 -8.96 20.90 3.73
C VAL A 147 -9.91 19.96 4.46
N LYS A 148 -10.26 20.26 5.72
CA LYS A 148 -11.14 19.47 6.60
C LYS A 148 -10.79 17.98 6.60
N ARG A 149 -9.51 17.66 6.83
CA ARG A 149 -9.00 16.28 6.73
C ARG A 149 -8.00 15.95 7.83
N CYS A 150 -8.06 14.70 8.30
CA CYS A 150 -7.06 14.10 9.16
C CYS A 150 -5.98 13.38 8.33
N SER A 151 -4.71 13.65 8.58
CA SER A 151 -3.59 13.02 7.89
C SER A 151 -2.31 13.05 8.72
N ASP A 152 -1.37 12.13 8.47
CA ASP A 152 0.02 12.20 8.91
C ASP A 152 0.95 12.92 7.91
N GLY A 153 0.38 13.44 6.82
CA GLY A 153 1.09 14.12 5.73
C GLY A 153 1.61 13.18 4.64
N ILE A 154 1.39 11.87 4.77
CA ILE A 154 1.89 10.84 3.84
C ILE A 154 0.72 9.96 3.40
N ASP A 155 -0.20 10.56 2.64
CA ASP A 155 -1.33 9.86 2.03
C ASP A 155 -1.58 10.30 0.58
N ARG A 156 -2.54 9.66 -0.10
CA ARG A 156 -2.92 9.92 -1.51
C ARG A 156 -3.26 11.39 -1.82
N HIS A 157 -3.61 12.19 -0.81
CA HIS A 157 -3.92 13.61 -0.92
C HIS A 157 -2.76 14.52 -0.49
N ARG A 158 -1.54 14.00 -0.41
CA ARG A 158 -0.34 14.73 -0.01
C ARG A 158 -0.13 16.02 -0.80
N GLN A 159 -0.46 16.04 -2.09
CA GLN A 159 -0.33 17.25 -2.90
C GLN A 159 -1.21 18.39 -2.38
N GLN A 160 -2.50 18.12 -2.15
CA GLN A 160 -3.43 19.08 -1.56
C GLN A 160 -2.99 19.49 -0.14
N TRP A 161 -2.43 18.56 0.63
CA TRP A 161 -1.90 18.80 1.97
C TRP A 161 -0.76 19.83 1.98
N ILE A 162 0.19 19.71 1.05
CA ILE A 162 1.32 20.63 0.91
C ILE A 162 0.87 22.00 0.39
N GLU A 163 0.02 22.02 -0.65
CA GLU A 163 -0.49 23.27 -1.26
C GLU A 163 -1.23 24.15 -0.24
N ASN A 164 -1.89 23.52 0.73
CA ASN A 164 -2.62 24.20 1.80
C ASN A 164 -1.79 24.40 3.08
N LYS A 165 -0.47 24.17 3.02
CA LYS A 165 0.50 24.38 4.12
C LYS A 165 0.14 23.60 5.40
N CYS A 166 -0.51 22.46 5.27
CA CYS A 166 -0.98 21.64 6.39
C CYS A 166 0.18 21.03 7.20
N GLU A 167 1.38 20.90 6.63
CA GLU A 167 2.56 20.41 7.36
C GLU A 167 3.01 21.41 8.46
N THR A 168 2.86 22.71 8.19
CA THR A 168 3.31 23.82 9.04
C THR A 168 2.21 24.41 9.94
N GLN A 169 0.95 23.99 9.79
CA GLN A 169 -0.12 24.44 10.68
C GLN A 169 0.12 23.89 12.10
N GLU A 170 -0.04 24.76 13.10
CA GLU A 170 -0.07 24.34 14.50
C GLU A 170 -1.31 23.47 14.78
N ASN A 171 -1.26 22.66 15.83
CA ASN A 171 -2.37 21.79 16.20
C ASN A 171 -3.62 22.64 16.47
N VAL A 172 -4.60 22.54 15.57
CA VAL A 172 -5.89 23.20 15.70
C VAL A 172 -6.60 22.62 16.93
N SER A 173 -7.00 23.50 17.87
CA SER A 173 -7.96 23.11 18.89
C SER A 173 -9.30 22.89 18.18
N CYS A 174 -9.81 21.66 18.23
CA CYS A 174 -11.11 21.34 17.66
C CYS A 174 -12.18 22.12 18.43
N SER A 175 -12.52 23.31 17.98
CA SER A 175 -13.65 24.07 18.49
C SER A 175 -14.91 23.27 18.16
N ARG A 176 -15.62 22.82 19.20
CA ARG A 176 -16.96 22.23 19.05
C ARG A 176 -17.82 23.25 18.31
N SER A 177 -18.12 22.96 17.06
CA SER A 177 -19.11 23.71 16.29
C SER A 177 -20.50 23.14 16.60
N ASP A 178 -20.88 23.22 17.88
CA ASP A 178 -22.24 22.94 18.36
C ASP A 178 -22.89 24.24 18.84
N GLU A 179 -22.90 25.27 17.98
CA GLU A 179 -23.83 26.39 18.16
C GLU A 179 -24.33 26.85 16.78
N LEU A 180 -25.39 26.19 16.31
CA LEU A 180 -26.29 26.78 15.34
C LEU A 180 -27.74 26.58 15.79
N GLY A 181 -28.28 27.61 16.45
CA GLY A 181 -29.65 28.06 16.21
C GLY A 181 -30.75 27.49 17.09
N ASN A 182 -30.75 27.77 18.39
CA ASN A 182 -32.00 27.95 19.14
C ASN A 182 -32.14 29.42 19.55
N THR A 183 -32.40 30.28 18.59
CA THR A 183 -32.98 31.60 18.85
C THR A 183 -34.49 31.45 18.81
N THR A 184 -35.08 31.05 19.93
CA THR A 184 -36.53 31.18 20.13
C THR A 184 -36.86 32.66 20.24
N LEU A 185 -37.35 33.24 19.14
CA LEU A 185 -38.12 34.48 19.16
C LEU A 185 -39.42 34.19 19.93
N SER A 186 -39.54 34.78 21.12
CA SER A 186 -40.81 34.93 21.81
C SER A 186 -41.28 36.37 21.57
N THR A 187 -42.41 36.48 20.89
CA THR A 187 -43.30 37.64 20.91
C THR A 187 -44.17 37.59 22.15
#